data_AF-A0A7W1RR06-F1
#
_entry.id   AF-A0A7W1RR06-F1
#
_cell.length_a   1.000
_cell.length_b   1.000
_cell.length_c   1.000
_cell.angle_alpha   90.00
_cell.angle_beta   90.00
_cell.angle_gamma   90.00
#
_symmetry.space_group_name_H-M   'P 1'
#
loop_
_entity.id
_entity.type
_entity.pdbx_description
1 polymer ?
#
loop_
_entity_poly.entity_id
_entity_poly.type
_entity_poly.pdbx_seq_one_letter_code
_entity_poly.pdbx_strand_id
1 'polypeptide(L)'
;VLHALHDAFRKLRSFVFVERISEVTELFARERSFEAISRAIAADAGVADVSGYTDYGRVWLEFLAETVDDLGPRSTVIVLGDARTNGREPHAAAFGRVAERAGRTFWMNPEPKLYWNYGDSVMRAYEPYCDGVFECWSTRQLEAFVNALTSTRVAAP
;
A
#
# COMPACT_ATOMS: atom_id res chain seq x y z
N VAL A 1 -1.47 -9.19 9.59
CA VAL A 1 -1.86 -9.29 8.17
C VAL A 1 -0.65 -9.58 7.28
N LEU A 2 0.40 -8.74 7.28
CA LEU A 2 1.54 -8.89 6.38
C LEU A 2 2.26 -10.24 6.50
N HIS A 3 2.50 -10.76 7.71
CA HIS A 3 3.07 -12.10 7.91
C HIS A 3 2.16 -13.21 7.36
N ALA A 4 0.84 -13.13 7.58
CA ALA A 4 -0.11 -14.11 7.05
C ALA A 4 -0.20 -14.08 5.52
N LEU A 5 -0.05 -12.90 4.90
CA LEU A 5 0.06 -12.77 3.45
C LEU A 5 1.38 -13.36 2.95
N HIS A 6 2.48 -13.16 3.66
CA HIS A 6 3.79 -13.72 3.29
C HIS A 6 3.74 -15.25 3.19
N ASP A 7 3.06 -15.91 4.13
CA ASP A 7 2.90 -17.37 4.12
C ASP A 7 1.96 -17.87 2.99
N ALA A 8 1.02 -17.03 2.53
CA ALA A 8 0.02 -17.39 1.52
C ALA A 8 0.51 -17.18 0.07
N PHE A 9 1.46 -16.27 -0.17
CA PHE A 9 1.91 -15.91 -1.52
C PHE A 9 3.33 -16.39 -1.81
N ARG A 10 3.53 -17.08 -2.95
CA ARG A 10 4.85 -17.62 -3.36
C ARG A 10 5.94 -16.57 -3.55
N LYS A 11 5.58 -15.30 -3.80
CA LYS A 11 6.50 -14.17 -3.94
C LYS A 11 5.79 -12.91 -3.43
N LEU A 12 6.04 -12.54 -2.18
CA LEU A 12 5.56 -11.30 -1.58
C LEU A 12 6.74 -10.33 -1.45
N ARG A 13 6.60 -9.12 -1.99
CA ARG A 13 7.49 -7.99 -1.69
C ARG A 13 6.76 -7.04 -0.76
N SER A 14 7.47 -6.56 0.27
CA SER A 14 6.92 -5.70 1.31
C SER A 14 7.66 -4.38 1.30
N PHE A 15 6.90 -3.29 1.27
CA PHE A 15 7.44 -1.93 1.28
C PHE A 15 6.86 -1.18 2.48
N VAL A 16 7.68 -0.32 3.07
CA VAL A 16 7.26 0.62 4.11
C VAL A 16 7.60 2.02 3.65
N PHE A 17 6.77 2.97 4.04
CA PHE A 17 6.93 4.34 3.62
C PHE A 17 6.42 5.32 4.68
N VAL A 18 7.13 6.45 4.78
CA VAL A 18 6.62 7.69 5.37
C VAL A 18 6.93 8.79 4.36
N GLU A 19 8.18 9.26 4.29
CA GLU A 19 8.57 10.21 3.23
C GLU A 19 9.15 9.54 2.00
N ARG A 20 9.86 8.42 2.17
CA ARG A 20 10.42 7.61 1.09
C ARG A 20 9.92 6.18 1.20
N ILE A 21 9.89 5.49 0.09
CA ILE A 21 9.58 4.07 0.06
C ILE A 21 10.85 3.23 0.21
N SER A 22 10.81 2.23 1.09
CA SER A 22 11.92 1.30 1.29
C SER A 22 11.40 -0.14 1.24
N GLU A 23 12.10 -0.99 0.49
CA GLU A 23 11.78 -2.41 0.43
C GLU A 23 12.33 -3.14 1.66
N VAL A 24 11.45 -3.82 2.38
CA VAL A 24 11.73 -4.54 3.62
C VAL A 24 11.45 -6.03 3.51
N THR A 25 11.33 -6.54 2.28
CA THR A 25 11.04 -7.95 1.98
C THR A 25 11.95 -8.91 2.74
N GLU A 26 13.27 -8.70 2.71
CA GLU A 26 14.25 -9.54 3.40
C GLU A 26 14.18 -9.42 4.92
N LEU A 27 13.87 -8.23 5.44
CA LEU A 27 13.71 -8.00 6.88
C LEU A 27 12.52 -8.79 7.42
N PHE A 28 11.37 -8.74 6.73
CA PHE A 28 10.17 -9.50 7.11
C PHE A 28 10.33 -11.02 6.96
N ALA A 29 11.21 -11.49 6.06
CA ALA A 29 11.49 -12.92 5.92
C ALA A 29 12.35 -13.47 7.07
N ARG A 30 13.23 -12.64 7.65
CA ARG A 30 14.20 -13.06 8.68
C ARG A 30 13.74 -12.78 10.10
N GLU A 31 12.94 -11.74 10.29
CA GLU A 31 12.47 -11.28 11.59
C GLU A 31 10.95 -11.45 11.72
N ARG A 32 10.50 -11.97 12.87
CA ARG A 32 9.08 -12.16 13.19
C ARG A 32 8.59 -11.19 14.28
N SER A 33 9.51 -10.54 14.99
CA SER A 33 9.18 -9.50 15.95
C SER A 33 8.86 -8.19 15.25
N PHE A 34 7.59 -7.80 15.30
CA PHE A 34 7.14 -6.50 14.78
C PHE A 34 7.87 -5.33 15.43
N GLU A 35 8.24 -5.44 16.71
CA GLU A 35 9.03 -4.42 17.41
C GLU A 35 10.43 -4.29 16.81
N ALA A 36 11.10 -5.42 16.53
CA ALA A 36 12.43 -5.42 15.93
C ALA A 36 12.40 -4.89 14.49
N ILE A 37 11.37 -5.25 13.71
CA ILE A 37 11.14 -4.72 12.36
C ILE A 37 10.92 -3.20 12.42
N SER A 38 10.02 -2.74 13.29
CA SER A 38 9.72 -1.31 13.44
C SER A 38 10.95 -0.51 13.86
N ARG A 39 11.78 -1.07 14.75
CA ARG A 39 13.05 -0.46 15.18
C ARG A 39 14.07 -0.41 14.04
N ALA A 40 14.19 -1.48 13.25
CA ALA A 40 15.08 -1.51 12.09
C ALA A 40 14.66 -0.50 11.03
N ILE A 41 13.35 -0.36 10.77
CA ILE A 41 12.79 0.64 9.86
C ILE A 41 13.05 2.06 10.39
N ALA A 42 12.84 2.31 11.68
CA ALA A 42 13.09 3.62 12.29
C ALA A 42 14.58 3.99 12.35
N ALA A 43 15.47 2.99 12.46
CA ALA A 43 16.91 3.19 12.43
C ALA A 43 17.46 3.39 11.00
N ASP A 44 16.71 2.97 9.97
CA ASP A 44 17.00 3.29 8.59
C ASP A 44 16.68 4.77 8.37
N ALA A 45 17.74 5.61 8.45
CA ALA A 45 17.71 7.07 8.36
C ALA A 45 17.05 7.61 7.08
N GLY A 46 16.64 6.74 6.16
CA GLY A 46 15.93 7.08 4.96
C GLY A 46 14.42 6.99 4.99
N VAL A 47 13.80 6.35 5.99
CA VAL A 47 12.34 6.15 6.02
C VAL A 47 11.64 7.27 6.79
N ALA A 48 12.25 7.79 7.86
CA ALA A 48 11.73 8.89 8.66
C ALA A 48 12.65 10.13 8.53
N ASP A 49 12.29 11.07 7.67
CA ASP A 49 12.87 12.43 7.75
C ASP A 49 12.21 13.20 8.91
N VAL A 50 12.81 14.33 9.28
CA VAL A 50 12.52 15.18 10.45
C VAL A 50 11.04 15.57 10.59
N SER A 51 10.24 15.52 9.51
CA SER A 51 8.83 15.92 9.54
C SER A 51 7.90 14.85 10.13
N GLY A 52 8.22 13.56 9.97
CA GLY A 52 7.35 12.44 10.40
C GLY A 52 6.01 12.31 9.66
N TYR A 53 5.77 13.10 8.61
CA TYR A 53 4.55 13.08 7.81
C TYR A 53 4.71 12.27 6.54
N THR A 54 3.65 11.56 6.13
CA THR A 54 3.68 10.77 4.90
C THR A 54 3.62 11.65 3.65
N ASP A 55 4.48 11.36 2.67
CA ASP A 55 4.46 11.95 1.31
C ASP A 55 4.11 10.87 0.29
N TYR A 56 2.79 10.61 0.12
CA TYR A 56 2.31 9.64 -0.87
C TYR A 56 2.77 9.97 -2.29
N GLY A 57 2.87 11.26 -2.61
CA GLY A 57 3.25 11.72 -3.94
C GLY A 57 4.63 11.24 -4.33
N ARG A 58 5.60 11.49 -3.44
CA ARG A 58 6.98 11.00 -3.58
C ARG A 58 7.05 9.48 -3.63
N VAL A 59 6.33 8.80 -2.73
CA VAL A 59 6.25 7.33 -2.69
C VAL A 59 5.81 6.75 -4.04
N TRP A 60 4.78 7.31 -4.67
CA TRP A 60 4.33 6.83 -5.97
C TRP A 60 5.33 7.07 -7.09
N LEU A 61 6.01 8.21 -7.08
CA LEU A 61 7.05 8.52 -8.06
C LEU A 61 8.25 7.58 -7.93
N GLU A 62 8.73 7.33 -6.71
CA GLU A 62 9.84 6.41 -6.43
C GLU A 62 9.45 4.97 -6.78
N PHE A 63 8.27 4.50 -6.35
CA PHE A 63 7.81 3.15 -6.68
C PHE A 63 7.63 2.94 -8.18
N LEU A 64 7.11 3.94 -8.89
CA LEU A 64 6.99 3.93 -10.35
C LEU A 64 8.37 3.84 -11.01
N ALA A 65 9.37 4.57 -10.52
CA ALA A 65 10.71 4.58 -11.10
C ALA A 65 11.49 3.28 -10.83
N GLU A 66 11.34 2.69 -9.66
CA GLU A 66 12.24 1.63 -9.18
C GLU A 66 11.64 0.23 -9.22
N THR A 67 10.30 0.10 -9.17
CA THR A 67 9.64 -1.19 -8.94
C THR A 67 8.62 -1.56 -10.01
N VAL A 68 8.11 -0.62 -10.80
CA VAL A 68 7.00 -0.88 -11.75
C VAL A 68 7.31 -1.98 -12.77
N ASP A 69 8.57 -2.11 -13.20
CA ASP A 69 8.97 -3.07 -14.22
C ASP A 69 8.87 -4.54 -13.75
N ASP A 70 8.93 -4.76 -12.43
CA ASP A 70 8.73 -6.07 -11.80
C ASP A 70 7.25 -6.47 -11.71
N LEU A 71 6.33 -5.54 -11.96
CA LEU A 71 4.90 -5.81 -11.98
C LEU A 71 4.48 -6.40 -13.32
N GLY A 72 3.36 -7.12 -13.31
CA GLY A 72 2.73 -7.60 -14.54
C GLY A 72 1.30 -8.07 -14.29
N PRO A 73 0.66 -8.72 -15.29
CA PRO A 73 -0.76 -9.07 -15.24
C PRO A 73 -1.17 -10.03 -14.11
N ARG A 74 -0.20 -10.70 -13.46
CA ARG A 74 -0.43 -11.58 -12.32
C ARG A 74 -0.06 -10.94 -10.97
N SER A 75 0.55 -9.76 -10.98
CA SER A 75 0.92 -9.04 -9.78
C SER A 75 -0.31 -8.40 -9.15
N THR A 76 -0.38 -8.40 -7.82
CA THR A 76 -1.38 -7.65 -7.05
C THR A 76 -0.65 -6.60 -6.23
N VAL A 77 -1.05 -5.34 -6.36
CA VAL A 77 -0.60 -4.25 -5.49
C VAL A 77 -1.64 -4.03 -4.41
N ILE A 78 -1.21 -4.03 -3.15
CA ILE A 78 -2.07 -3.77 -1.98
C ILE A 78 -1.48 -2.59 -1.22
N VAL A 79 -2.22 -1.50 -1.14
CA VAL A 79 -1.84 -0.31 -0.38
C VAL A 79 -2.48 -0.38 1.00
N LEU A 80 -1.68 -0.23 2.06
CA LEU A 80 -2.15 -0.11 3.43
C LEU A 80 -1.86 1.32 3.88
N GLY A 81 -2.86 2.20 3.89
CA GLY A 81 -2.63 3.62 4.15
C GLY A 81 -3.91 4.46 4.23
N ASP A 82 -3.84 5.59 4.91
CA ASP A 82 -4.95 6.53 5.15
C ASP A 82 -5.21 7.53 4.01
N ALA A 83 -4.33 7.59 3.01
CA ALA A 83 -4.29 8.58 1.94
C ALA A 83 -4.21 10.04 2.44
N ARG A 84 -3.64 10.28 3.62
CA ARG A 84 -3.34 11.61 4.16
C ARG A 84 -2.12 12.20 3.47
N THR A 85 -2.31 13.22 2.66
CA THR A 85 -1.21 13.83 1.88
C THR A 85 -0.48 14.95 2.59
N ASN A 86 -0.95 15.37 3.76
CA ASN A 86 -0.38 16.49 4.50
C ASN A 86 -0.27 17.77 3.63
N GLY A 87 -1.23 17.95 2.72
CA GLY A 87 -1.31 19.08 1.78
C GLY A 87 -0.39 18.99 0.56
N ARG A 88 0.33 17.88 0.37
CA ARG A 88 1.23 17.67 -0.79
C ARG A 88 0.46 17.14 -2.01
N GLU A 89 1.07 17.26 -3.19
CA GLU A 89 0.49 16.75 -4.43
C GLU A 89 0.35 15.21 -4.36
N PRO A 90 -0.87 14.65 -4.56
CA PRO A 90 -1.08 13.21 -4.46
C PRO A 90 -0.34 12.38 -5.52
N HIS A 91 0.02 12.99 -6.66
CA HIS A 91 0.57 12.32 -7.83
C HIS A 91 -0.24 11.08 -8.25
N ALA A 92 -1.57 11.18 -8.23
CA ALA A 92 -2.46 10.06 -8.49
C ALA A 92 -2.28 9.44 -9.89
N ALA A 93 -1.80 10.22 -10.87
CA ALA A 93 -1.42 9.68 -12.18
C ALA A 93 -0.25 8.68 -12.09
N ALA A 94 0.73 8.91 -11.22
CA ALA A 94 1.84 7.96 -11.02
C ALA A 94 1.32 6.64 -10.41
N PHE A 95 0.44 6.74 -9.41
CA PHE A 95 -0.27 5.56 -8.88
C PHE A 95 -1.09 4.85 -9.97
N GLY A 96 -1.76 5.59 -10.84
CA GLY A 96 -2.49 5.03 -11.98
C GLY A 96 -1.59 4.20 -12.90
N ARG A 97 -0.38 4.69 -13.22
CA ARG A 97 0.59 3.93 -14.04
C ARG A 97 1.06 2.64 -13.36
N VAL A 98 1.21 2.65 -12.04
CA VAL A 98 1.50 1.44 -11.24
C VAL A 98 0.33 0.46 -11.35
N ALA A 99 -0.90 0.95 -11.18
CA ALA A 99 -2.11 0.15 -11.25
C ALA A 99 -2.35 -0.46 -12.64
N GLU A 100 -2.09 0.28 -13.72
CA GLU A 100 -2.17 -0.20 -15.11
C GLU A 100 -1.23 -1.39 -15.37
N ARG A 101 -0.05 -1.40 -14.73
CA ARG A 101 0.93 -2.47 -14.89
C ARG A 101 0.57 -3.70 -14.05
N ALA A 102 -0.02 -3.49 -12.88
CA ALA A 102 -0.49 -4.56 -12.01
C ALA A 102 -1.74 -5.24 -12.59
N GLY A 103 -1.90 -6.54 -12.31
CA GLY A 103 -3.14 -7.24 -12.67
C GLY A 103 -4.33 -6.85 -11.81
N ARG A 104 -4.05 -6.52 -10.54
CA ARG A 104 -5.03 -6.12 -9.53
C ARG A 104 -4.44 -5.09 -8.58
N THR A 105 -5.23 -4.10 -8.19
CA THR A 105 -4.83 -3.05 -7.26
C THR A 105 -5.90 -2.85 -6.20
N PHE A 106 -5.51 -2.94 -4.94
CA PHE A 106 -6.42 -2.74 -3.80
C PHE A 106 -5.86 -1.70 -2.84
N TRP A 107 -6.77 -0.95 -2.21
CA TRP A 107 -6.42 -0.02 -1.14
C TRP A 107 -7.18 -0.38 0.13
N MET A 108 -6.47 -0.54 1.24
CA MET A 108 -7.03 -0.77 2.55
C MET A 108 -6.70 0.43 3.45
N ASN A 109 -7.73 1.23 3.74
CA ASN A 109 -7.61 2.44 4.53
C ASN A 109 -8.05 2.19 5.98
N PRO A 110 -7.19 2.45 6.98
CA PRO A 110 -7.50 2.21 8.38
C PRO A 110 -8.48 3.21 8.98
N GLU A 111 -8.75 4.34 8.30
CA GLU A 111 -9.73 5.32 8.76
C GLU A 111 -11.15 4.94 8.32
N PRO A 112 -12.18 5.27 9.14
CA PRO A 112 -13.56 5.16 8.71
C PRO A 112 -13.86 5.92 7.42
N LYS A 113 -14.75 5.39 6.55
CA LYS A 113 -15.10 6.03 5.26
C LYS A 113 -15.59 7.47 5.39
N LEU A 114 -16.22 7.81 6.51
CA LEU A 114 -16.67 9.17 6.79
C LEU A 114 -15.53 10.20 6.78
N TYR A 115 -14.30 9.79 7.11
CA TYR A 115 -13.12 10.64 7.12
C TYR A 115 -12.35 10.63 5.80
N TRP A 116 -12.70 9.74 4.87
CA TRP A 116 -12.08 9.75 3.55
C TRP A 116 -12.47 11.02 2.82
N ASN A 117 -11.48 11.71 2.26
CA ASN A 117 -11.67 13.02 1.63
C ASN A 117 -12.06 14.15 2.59
N TYR A 118 -11.93 13.93 3.91
CA TYR A 118 -12.01 14.97 4.92
C TYR A 118 -10.60 15.44 5.31
N GLY A 119 -10.42 16.77 5.45
CA GLY A 119 -9.11 17.36 5.67
C GLY A 119 -8.17 17.12 4.48
N ASP A 120 -7.04 16.48 4.73
CA ASP A 120 -5.97 16.19 3.78
C ASP A 120 -5.96 14.73 3.28
N SER A 121 -6.93 13.91 3.68
CA SER A 121 -7.17 12.61 3.06
C SER A 121 -7.68 12.83 1.63
N VAL A 122 -7.15 12.08 0.65
CA VAL A 122 -7.51 12.24 -0.78
C VAL A 122 -7.88 10.93 -1.46
N MET A 123 -8.53 10.01 -0.76
CA MET A 123 -8.93 8.70 -1.30
C MET A 123 -9.58 8.76 -2.70
N ARG A 124 -10.39 9.78 -2.99
CA ARG A 124 -11.04 9.98 -4.31
C ARG A 124 -10.06 10.14 -5.47
N ALA A 125 -8.83 10.55 -5.20
CA ALA A 125 -7.79 10.70 -6.20
C ALA A 125 -7.23 9.33 -6.61
N TYR A 126 -7.13 8.39 -5.67
CA TYR A 126 -6.54 7.07 -5.90
C TYR A 126 -7.58 6.00 -6.25
N GLU A 127 -8.80 6.09 -5.70
CA GLU A 127 -9.89 5.12 -5.89
C GLU A 127 -10.18 4.74 -7.35
N PRO A 128 -10.16 5.66 -8.34
CA PRO A 128 -10.41 5.31 -9.74
C PRO A 128 -9.42 4.29 -10.35
N TYR A 129 -8.25 4.11 -9.73
CA TYR A 129 -7.21 3.18 -10.19
C TYR A 129 -7.23 1.83 -9.45
N CYS A 130 -8.12 1.67 -8.48
CA CYS A 130 -8.24 0.46 -7.67
C CYS A 130 -9.35 -0.45 -8.18
N ASP A 131 -9.13 -1.77 -8.18
CA ASP A 131 -10.20 -2.76 -8.32
C ASP A 131 -11.11 -2.78 -7.08
N GLY A 132 -10.62 -2.29 -5.94
CA GLY A 132 -11.43 -2.11 -4.74
C GLY A 132 -10.73 -1.31 -3.64
N VAL A 133 -11.51 -0.50 -2.93
CA VAL A 133 -11.09 0.25 -1.75
C VAL A 133 -11.87 -0.20 -0.52
N PHE A 134 -11.15 -0.50 0.56
CA PHE A 134 -11.69 -1.13 1.76
C PHE A 134 -11.37 -0.27 2.98
N GLU A 135 -12.39 0.04 3.75
CA GLU A 135 -12.24 0.52 5.12
C GLU A 135 -11.83 -0.65 6.00
N CYS A 136 -10.79 -0.49 6.83
CA CYS A 136 -10.25 -1.57 7.65
C CYS A 136 -9.76 -1.10 9.02
N TRP A 137 -10.71 -0.85 9.91
CA TRP A 137 -10.47 -0.58 11.34
C TRP A 137 -10.99 -1.68 12.25
N SER A 138 -11.58 -2.75 11.69
CA SER A 138 -12.12 -3.89 12.41
C SER A 138 -11.78 -5.22 11.74
N THR A 139 -11.78 -6.31 12.51
CA THR A 139 -11.52 -7.66 11.99
C THR A 139 -12.52 -8.07 10.90
N ARG A 140 -13.80 -7.72 11.07
CA ARG A 140 -14.85 -7.99 10.08
C ARG A 140 -14.56 -7.34 8.72
N GLN A 141 -13.99 -6.14 8.74
CA GLN A 141 -13.60 -5.45 7.52
C GLN A 141 -12.36 -6.06 6.87
N LEU A 142 -11.40 -6.52 7.68
CA LEU A 142 -10.26 -7.28 7.19
C LEU A 142 -10.72 -8.57 6.49
N GLU A 143 -11.69 -9.30 7.06
CA GLU A 143 -12.28 -10.49 6.43
C GLU A 143 -12.92 -10.14 5.06
N ALA A 144 -13.65 -9.03 4.97
CA ALA A 144 -14.22 -8.57 3.71
C ALA A 144 -13.13 -8.33 2.65
N PHE A 145 -12.01 -7.71 3.03
CA PHE A 145 -10.87 -7.53 2.14
C PHE A 145 -10.24 -8.87 1.72
N VAL A 146 -10.01 -9.79 2.64
CA VAL A 146 -9.42 -11.11 2.34
C VAL A 146 -10.31 -11.91 1.38
N ASN A 147 -11.64 -11.83 1.53
CA ASN A 147 -12.58 -12.45 0.60
C ASN A 147 -12.48 -11.84 -0.81
N ALA A 148 -12.41 -10.51 -0.91
CA ALA A 148 -12.20 -9.85 -2.20
C ALA A 148 -10.86 -10.22 -2.83
N LEU A 149 -9.78 -10.26 -2.03
CA LEU A 149 -8.45 -10.62 -2.49
C LEU A 149 -8.37 -12.05 -3.04
N THR A 150 -9.04 -13.00 -2.40
CA THR A 150 -9.03 -14.41 -2.83
C THR A 150 -10.05 -14.74 -3.93
N SER A 151 -11.03 -13.87 -4.15
CA SER A 151 -11.99 -14.03 -5.24
C SER A 151 -11.31 -13.96 -6.61
N THR A 152 -11.70 -14.87 -7.51
CA THR A 152 -11.23 -14.88 -8.89
C THR A 152 -11.90 -13.74 -9.66
N ARG A 153 -11.15 -13.01 -10.48
CA ARG A 153 -11.74 -12.04 -11.41
C ARG A 153 -12.73 -12.80 -12.30
N VAL A 154 -14.02 -12.50 -12.22
CA VAL A 154 -14.93 -12.87 -13.30
C VAL A 154 -14.48 -12.03 -14.49
N ALA A 155 -13.97 -12.68 -15.54
CA ALA A 155 -13.66 -11.98 -16.77
C ALA A 155 -14.94 -11.27 -17.23
N ALA A 156 -14.88 -9.94 -17.40
CA ALA A 156 -15.97 -9.22 -18.03
C ALA A 156 -16.18 -9.83 -19.43
N PRO A 157 -17.44 -10.05 -19.85
CA PRO A 157 -17.77 -10.68 -21.13
C PRO A 157 -17.24 -9.90 -22.33
#